data_AF-A0A9Q1INY1-F1
#
_entry.id   AF-A0A9Q1INY1-F1
#
_cell.length_a   1.000
_cell.length_b   1.000
_cell.length_c   1.000
_cell.angle_alpha   90.00
_cell.angle_beta   90.00
_cell.angle_gamma   90.00
#
_symmetry.space_group_name_H-M   'P 1'
#
loop_
_entity.id
_entity.type
_entity.pdbx_description
1 polymer ?
#
loop_
_entity_poly.entity_id
_entity_poly.type
_entity_poly.pdbx_seq_one_letter_code
_entity_poly.pdbx_strand_id
1 'polypeptide(L)'
;MHGAGYADILIEAKLVTSASLKCVLSGKNWALAIWCLRTITEAAERLLVEVLIEEEGIEIDTLALFNLIEQMNREHLDAALNDEPTKAVIQAYLNFQDKVKKGHLGKTGVLWMSFLDNNHVLLMLLFAVKTNNVPLFHKCNSEMADLFFAYDGQNYARYLAWFDVFLTNLELSHPGGWDLLSKGAIAVARSLISGALAAVDKTMEETFMKFAKMFDTYTCFCRTASTRGQFFEQLLEMCGMSSNPDSSSGGMHRELEKAEITKSEAAVQRVMKAFTSCFMNPWCVPDKTRLYNIASGAPVTREVEVDVLRADALGKEMKDRFIKERLQSRELL
;
A
#
# COMPACT_ATOMS: atom_id res chain seq x y z
N MET A 1 -9.47 -3.17 -12.53
CA MET A 1 -8.10 -3.31 -13.12
C MET A 1 -7.90 -4.55 -13.99
N HIS A 2 -8.64 -5.65 -13.81
CA HIS A 2 -8.55 -6.77 -14.76
C HIS A 2 -9.01 -6.28 -16.15
N GLY A 3 -8.14 -6.39 -17.17
CA GLY A 3 -8.40 -5.83 -18.50
C GLY A 3 -8.07 -4.35 -18.68
N ALA A 4 -7.55 -3.65 -17.66
CA ALA A 4 -7.08 -2.26 -17.79
C ALA A 4 -5.58 -2.15 -18.13
N GLY A 5 -4.89 -3.27 -18.37
CA GLY A 5 -3.45 -3.32 -18.66
C GLY A 5 -2.51 -3.52 -17.46
N TYR A 6 -3.07 -3.59 -16.24
CA TYR A 6 -2.28 -3.83 -15.01
C TYR A 6 -1.49 -5.15 -15.05
N ALA A 7 -2.15 -6.24 -15.47
CA ALA A 7 -1.51 -7.56 -15.57
C ALA A 7 -0.37 -7.57 -16.61
N ASP A 8 -0.57 -6.86 -17.72
CA ASP A 8 0.39 -6.76 -18.81
C ASP A 8 1.64 -5.99 -18.37
N ILE A 9 1.47 -4.90 -17.61
CA ILE A 9 2.58 -4.16 -16.99
C ILE A 9 3.38 -5.07 -16.05
N LEU A 10 2.72 -5.85 -15.20
CA LEU A 10 3.41 -6.73 -14.26
C LEU A 10 4.32 -7.75 -14.96
N ILE A 11 3.85 -8.30 -16.09
CA ILE A 11 4.61 -9.24 -16.90
C ILE A 11 5.75 -8.53 -17.64
N GLU A 12 5.45 -7.42 -18.32
CA GLU A 12 6.41 -6.68 -19.14
C GLU A 12 7.56 -6.12 -18.30
N ALA A 13 7.25 -5.55 -17.14
CA ALA A 13 8.23 -5.04 -16.19
C ALA A 13 8.99 -6.16 -15.44
N LYS A 14 8.68 -7.43 -15.72
CA LYS A 14 9.25 -8.62 -15.09
C LYS A 14 9.12 -8.60 -13.56
N LEU A 15 8.00 -8.10 -13.05
CA LEU A 15 7.66 -8.17 -11.63
C LEU A 15 7.08 -9.54 -11.27
N VAL A 16 6.35 -10.14 -12.22
CA VAL A 16 5.76 -11.46 -12.08
C VAL A 16 6.00 -12.29 -13.33
N THR A 17 5.89 -13.61 -13.20
CA THR A 17 5.81 -14.51 -14.35
C THR A 17 4.35 -14.84 -14.64
N SER A 18 4.06 -15.33 -15.84
CA SER A 18 2.71 -15.79 -16.18
C SER A 18 2.18 -16.85 -15.22
N ALA A 19 3.08 -17.67 -14.64
CA ALA A 19 2.75 -18.69 -13.64
C ALA A 19 2.35 -18.08 -12.28
N SER A 20 2.97 -16.98 -11.85
CA SER A 20 2.67 -16.36 -10.56
C SER A 20 1.60 -15.27 -10.62
N LEU A 21 1.27 -14.76 -11.81
CA LEU A 21 0.30 -13.68 -12.02
C LEU A 21 -1.06 -13.96 -11.34
N LYS A 22 -1.63 -15.16 -11.53
CA LYS A 22 -2.92 -15.52 -10.92
C LYS A 22 -2.88 -15.44 -9.40
N CYS A 23 -1.79 -15.89 -8.78
CA CYS A 23 -1.63 -15.84 -7.33
C CYS A 23 -1.45 -14.41 -6.81
N VAL A 24 -0.85 -13.53 -7.61
CA VAL A 24 -0.71 -12.10 -7.30
C VAL A 24 -2.07 -11.40 -7.41
N LEU A 25 -2.78 -11.56 -8.52
CA LEU A 25 -4.08 -10.93 -8.75
C LEU A 25 -5.17 -11.40 -7.78
N SER A 26 -5.09 -12.65 -7.31
CA SER A 26 -6.03 -13.18 -6.30
C SER A 26 -5.61 -12.90 -4.86
N GLY A 27 -4.48 -12.21 -4.63
CA GLY A 27 -3.95 -11.95 -3.29
C GLY A 27 -3.40 -13.17 -2.56
N LYS A 28 -3.43 -14.37 -3.17
CA LYS A 28 -2.89 -15.61 -2.57
C LYS A 28 -1.40 -15.51 -2.26
N ASN A 29 -0.65 -14.81 -3.10
CA ASN A 29 0.73 -14.43 -2.79
C ASN A 29 0.77 -12.97 -2.31
N TRP A 30 0.32 -12.76 -1.08
CA TRP A 30 0.17 -11.43 -0.48
C TRP A 30 1.43 -10.57 -0.54
N ALA A 31 2.59 -11.13 -0.14
CA ALA A 31 3.84 -10.38 -0.09
C ALA A 31 4.26 -9.89 -1.50
N LEU A 32 4.12 -10.74 -2.51
CA LEU A 32 4.43 -10.37 -3.89
C LEU A 32 3.40 -9.38 -4.44
N ALA A 33 2.12 -9.52 -4.10
CA ALA A 33 1.08 -8.58 -4.50
C ALA A 33 1.30 -7.17 -3.94
N ILE A 34 1.61 -7.05 -2.65
CA ILE A 34 1.96 -5.77 -2.03
C ILE A 34 3.19 -5.15 -2.68
N TRP A 35 4.24 -5.96 -2.94
CA TRP A 35 5.43 -5.47 -3.62
C TRP A 35 5.09 -4.92 -5.01
N CYS A 36 4.30 -5.66 -5.81
CA CYS A 36 3.85 -5.21 -7.12
C CYS A 36 3.04 -3.91 -7.08
N LEU A 37 2.11 -3.79 -6.12
CA LEU A 37 1.30 -2.58 -5.95
C LEU A 37 2.17 -1.37 -5.58
N ARG A 38 3.10 -1.52 -4.63
CA ARG A 38 4.06 -0.46 -4.28
C ARG A 38 4.87 0.01 -5.47
N THR A 39 5.45 -0.94 -6.22
CA THR A 39 6.29 -0.61 -7.38
C THR A 39 5.51 0.09 -8.49
N ILE A 40 4.27 -0.33 -8.76
CA ILE A 40 3.43 0.32 -9.78
C ILE A 40 2.95 1.69 -9.30
N THR A 41 2.51 1.83 -8.05
CA THR A 41 2.09 3.12 -7.49
C THR A 41 3.24 4.13 -7.59
N GLU A 42 4.43 3.78 -7.11
CA GLU A 42 5.61 4.64 -7.18
C GLU A 42 5.94 5.06 -8.63
N ALA A 43 5.97 4.10 -9.56
CA ALA A 43 6.25 4.40 -10.96
C ALA A 43 5.20 5.32 -11.60
N ALA A 44 3.92 5.06 -11.33
CA ALA A 44 2.83 5.85 -11.88
C ALA A 44 2.79 7.26 -11.28
N GLU A 45 3.09 7.43 -9.98
CA GLU A 45 3.21 8.74 -9.35
C GLU A 45 4.39 9.55 -9.90
N ARG A 46 5.56 8.93 -10.11
CA ARG A 46 6.71 9.60 -10.74
C ARG A 46 6.38 10.11 -12.14
N LEU A 47 5.72 9.28 -12.96
CA LEU A 47 5.25 9.71 -14.28
C LEU A 47 4.23 10.85 -14.19
N LEU A 48 3.38 10.88 -13.15
CA LEU A 48 2.45 11.99 -12.93
C LEU A 48 3.17 13.26 -12.49
N VAL A 49 4.22 13.15 -11.67
CA VAL A 49 5.09 14.27 -11.29
C VAL A 49 5.82 14.83 -12.52
N GLU A 50 6.29 13.98 -13.44
CA GLU A 50 6.86 14.45 -14.71
C GLU A 50 5.86 15.31 -15.50
N VAL A 51 4.61 14.87 -15.62
CA VAL A 51 3.55 15.65 -16.28
C VAL A 51 3.26 16.95 -15.55
N LEU A 52 3.25 16.95 -14.21
CA LEU A 52 3.10 18.17 -13.41
C LEU A 52 4.23 19.18 -13.69
N ILE A 53 5.47 18.73 -13.69
CA ILE A 53 6.64 19.58 -13.98
C ILE A 53 6.52 20.17 -15.38
N GLU A 54 6.11 19.37 -16.37
CA GLU A 54 5.95 19.81 -17.76
C GLU A 54 4.80 20.81 -17.94
N GLU A 55 3.63 20.59 -17.33
CA GLU A 55 2.45 21.45 -17.50
C GLU A 55 2.46 22.71 -16.62
N GLU A 56 2.95 22.61 -15.38
CA GLU A 56 2.90 23.71 -14.40
C GLU A 56 4.27 24.38 -14.19
N GLY A 57 5.35 23.85 -14.76
CA GLY A 57 6.69 24.46 -14.67
C GLY A 57 7.24 24.50 -13.25
N ILE A 58 6.91 23.50 -12.43
CA ILE A 58 7.33 23.44 -11.03
C ILE A 58 8.78 22.98 -10.91
N GLU A 59 9.60 23.76 -10.22
CA GLU A 59 10.96 23.36 -9.86
C GLU A 59 10.96 22.61 -8.52
N ILE A 60 11.36 21.34 -8.55
CA ILE A 60 11.53 20.52 -7.35
C ILE A 60 13.01 20.59 -6.93
N ASP A 61 13.43 21.76 -6.44
CA ASP A 61 14.78 21.98 -5.90
C ASP A 61 14.68 22.52 -4.48
N THR A 62 14.47 21.61 -3.52
CA THR A 62 14.42 21.97 -2.10
C THR A 62 15.50 21.21 -1.36
N LEU A 63 16.41 21.93 -0.72
CA LEU A 63 17.49 21.37 0.08
C LEU A 63 16.96 20.42 1.16
N ALA A 64 15.78 20.71 1.73
CA ALA A 64 15.16 19.87 2.73
C ALA A 64 14.75 18.49 2.19
N LEU A 65 14.23 18.40 0.96
CA LEU A 65 13.96 17.12 0.31
C LEU A 65 15.24 16.35 0.00
N PHE A 66 16.29 17.02 -0.50
CA PHE A 66 17.58 16.36 -0.75
C PHE A 66 18.18 15.78 0.54
N ASN A 67 18.15 16.54 1.63
CA ASN A 67 18.62 16.06 2.93
C ASN A 67 17.80 14.84 3.42
N LEU A 68 16.48 14.84 3.20
CA LEU A 68 15.62 13.71 3.53
C LEU A 68 15.93 12.47 2.68
N ILE A 69 16.23 12.64 1.39
CA ILE A 69 16.61 11.56 0.48
C ILE A 69 17.96 10.96 0.88
N GLU A 70 18.93 11.80 1.22
CA GLU A 70 20.25 11.35 1.67
C GLU A 70 20.18 10.66 3.04
N GLN A 71 19.34 11.17 3.95
CA GLN A 71 19.20 10.67 5.31
C GLN A 71 17.72 10.52 5.72
N MET A 72 17.18 9.34 5.47
CA MET A 72 15.79 8.99 5.82
C MET A 72 15.61 8.79 7.33
N ASN A 73 15.45 9.88 8.07
CA ASN A 73 15.15 9.86 9.50
C ASN A 73 14.01 10.83 9.85
N ARG A 74 13.55 10.77 11.12
CA ARG A 74 12.42 11.56 11.58
C ARG A 74 12.69 13.06 11.59
N GLU A 75 13.91 13.46 11.96
CA GLU A 75 14.31 14.87 12.04
C GLU A 75 14.31 15.54 10.67
N HIS A 76 14.90 14.89 9.65
CA HIS A 76 14.87 15.40 8.28
C HIS A 76 13.47 15.38 7.68
N LEU A 77 12.63 14.40 8.05
CA LEU A 77 11.23 14.38 7.64
C LEU A 77 10.48 15.57 8.21
N ASP A 78 10.61 15.81 9.52
CA ASP A 78 9.95 16.94 10.18
C ASP A 78 10.50 18.28 9.67
N ALA A 79 11.79 18.37 9.33
CA ALA A 79 12.38 19.55 8.68
C ALA A 79 11.79 19.80 7.29
N ALA A 80 11.71 18.77 6.44
CA ALA A 80 11.11 18.87 5.11
C ALA A 80 9.62 19.22 5.15
N LEU A 81 8.87 18.65 6.10
CA LEU A 81 7.45 18.97 6.28
C LEU A 81 7.21 20.39 6.81
N ASN A 82 8.20 21.01 7.45
CA ASN A 82 8.12 22.39 7.94
C ASN A 82 8.68 23.43 6.96
N ASP A 83 9.44 23.01 5.95
CA ASP A 83 10.01 23.85 4.90
C ASP A 83 8.92 24.37 3.94
N GLU A 84 8.78 25.70 3.82
CA GLU A 84 7.72 26.32 3.00
C GLU A 84 7.83 26.01 1.50
N PRO A 85 9.01 26.05 0.86
CA PRO A 85 9.18 25.55 -0.50
C PRO A 85 8.72 24.10 -0.68
N THR A 86 9.11 23.21 0.24
CA THR A 86 8.68 21.80 0.20
C THR A 86 7.16 21.67 0.33
N LYS A 87 6.53 22.40 1.25
CA LYS A 87 5.07 22.44 1.39
C LYS A 87 4.39 22.96 0.12
N ALA A 88 4.95 23.97 -0.53
CA ALA A 88 4.40 24.52 -1.77
C ALA A 88 4.41 23.47 -2.90
N VAL A 89 5.50 22.71 -3.05
CA VAL A 89 5.60 21.60 -4.01
C VAL A 89 4.59 20.51 -3.70
N ILE A 90 4.48 20.08 -2.43
CA ILE A 90 3.51 19.07 -2.00
C ILE A 90 2.08 19.55 -2.30
N GLN A 91 1.75 20.79 -1.94
CA GLN A 91 0.41 21.34 -2.16
C GLN A 91 0.08 21.47 -3.65
N ALA A 92 1.06 21.85 -4.48
CA ALA A 92 0.88 21.91 -5.93
C ALA A 92 0.60 20.50 -6.50
N TYR A 93 1.33 19.49 -6.04
CA TYR A 93 1.07 18.09 -6.42
C TYR A 93 -0.32 17.61 -6.00
N LEU A 94 -0.73 17.87 -4.76
CA LEU A 94 -2.08 17.52 -4.27
C LEU A 94 -3.17 18.23 -5.08
N ASN A 95 -2.99 19.52 -5.39
CA ASN A 95 -3.91 20.27 -6.23
C ASN A 95 -3.98 19.70 -7.65
N PHE A 96 -2.84 19.25 -8.20
CA PHE A 96 -2.79 18.63 -9.51
C PHE A 96 -3.51 17.28 -9.52
N GLN A 97 -3.28 16.43 -8.51
CA GLN A 97 -4.04 15.19 -8.35
C GLN A 97 -5.56 15.47 -8.35
N ASP A 98 -6.03 16.50 -7.65
CA ASP A 98 -7.43 16.91 -7.65
C ASP A 98 -7.93 17.37 -9.04
N LYS A 99 -7.09 18.07 -9.82
CA LYS A 99 -7.41 18.41 -11.23
C LYS A 99 -7.57 17.15 -12.06
N VAL A 100 -6.67 16.17 -11.91
CA VAL A 100 -6.74 14.90 -12.64
C VAL A 100 -8.01 14.12 -12.27
N LYS A 101 -8.36 14.04 -10.99
CA LYS A 101 -9.62 13.42 -10.52
C LYS A 101 -10.86 14.08 -11.11
N LYS A 102 -10.80 15.39 -11.40
CA LYS A 102 -11.86 16.16 -12.08
C LYS A 102 -11.85 16.02 -13.61
N GLY A 103 -10.94 15.22 -14.17
CA GLY A 103 -10.89 14.91 -15.60
C GLY A 103 -9.89 15.71 -16.42
N HIS A 104 -8.95 16.44 -15.79
CA HIS A 104 -7.95 17.26 -16.50
C HIS A 104 -7.13 16.46 -17.54
N LEU A 105 -6.71 15.23 -17.20
CA LEU A 105 -6.00 14.30 -18.08
C LEU A 105 -6.94 13.26 -18.75
N GLY A 106 -8.24 13.55 -18.80
CA GLY A 106 -9.24 12.67 -19.41
C GLY A 106 -9.61 11.46 -18.57
N LYS A 107 -10.51 10.63 -19.11
CA LYS A 107 -11.10 9.48 -18.39
C LYS A 107 -10.09 8.41 -18.00
N THR A 108 -9.08 8.16 -18.83
CA THR A 108 -8.01 7.21 -18.51
C THR A 108 -7.19 7.68 -17.31
N GLY A 109 -6.84 8.97 -17.26
CA GLY A 109 -6.18 9.57 -16.10
C GLY A 109 -7.03 9.46 -14.82
N VAL A 110 -8.33 9.71 -14.91
CA VAL A 110 -9.26 9.55 -13.77
C VAL A 110 -9.26 8.11 -13.23
N LEU A 111 -9.35 7.11 -14.11
CA LEU A 111 -9.32 5.71 -13.70
C LEU A 111 -8.01 5.35 -12.99
N TRP A 112 -6.88 5.79 -13.54
CA TRP A 112 -5.57 5.50 -12.93
C TRP A 112 -5.35 6.26 -11.63
N MET A 113 -5.88 7.47 -11.48
CA MET A 113 -5.89 8.16 -10.18
C MET A 113 -6.73 7.43 -9.14
N SER A 114 -7.92 6.95 -9.50
CA SER A 114 -8.75 6.11 -8.61
C SER A 114 -7.99 4.84 -8.18
N PHE A 115 -7.28 4.20 -9.12
CA PHE A 115 -6.42 3.07 -8.78
C PHE A 115 -5.29 3.44 -7.79
N LEU A 116 -4.63 4.60 -7.95
CA LEU A 116 -3.61 5.06 -7.02
C LEU A 116 -4.21 5.36 -5.64
N ASP A 117 -5.35 6.04 -5.58
CA ASP A 117 -6.08 6.32 -4.33
C ASP A 117 -6.38 5.01 -3.59
N ASN A 118 -6.89 4.00 -4.30
CA ASN A 118 -7.21 2.69 -3.71
C ASN A 118 -5.96 1.97 -3.18
N ASN A 119 -4.83 2.08 -3.89
CA ASN A 119 -3.57 1.55 -3.40
C ASN A 119 -3.06 2.33 -2.18
N HIS A 120 -3.24 3.65 -2.13
CA HIS A 120 -2.85 4.46 -0.97
C HIS A 120 -3.61 4.06 0.29
N VAL A 121 -4.92 3.77 0.21
CA VAL A 121 -5.68 3.25 1.37
C VAL A 121 -5.01 1.99 1.94
N LEU A 122 -4.60 1.07 1.07
CA LEU A 122 -3.91 -0.15 1.48
C LEU A 122 -2.51 0.12 2.06
N LEU A 123 -1.72 0.98 1.43
CA LEU A 123 -0.37 1.31 1.90
C LEU A 123 -0.41 2.09 3.23
N MET A 124 -1.36 3.01 3.39
CA MET A 124 -1.61 3.71 4.64
C MET A 124 -2.09 2.77 5.75
N LEU A 125 -2.93 1.77 5.43
CA LEU A 125 -3.33 0.75 6.40
C LEU A 125 -2.11 -0.06 6.88
N LEU A 126 -1.24 -0.48 5.97
CA LEU A 126 0.01 -1.17 6.32
C LEU A 126 0.92 -0.29 7.18
N PHE A 127 1.04 0.98 6.84
CA PHE A 127 1.79 1.95 7.62
C PHE A 127 1.20 2.14 9.02
N ALA A 128 -0.13 2.25 9.13
CA ALA A 128 -0.85 2.40 10.39
C ALA A 128 -0.61 1.21 11.32
N VAL A 129 -0.64 -0.01 10.80
CA VAL A 129 -0.29 -1.22 11.56
C VAL A 129 1.18 -1.20 11.97
N LYS A 130 2.09 -0.89 11.04
CA LYS A 130 3.54 -0.85 11.32
C LYS A 130 3.95 0.22 12.34
N THR A 131 3.12 1.24 12.55
CA THR A 131 3.39 2.38 13.45
C THR A 131 2.42 2.47 14.64
N ASN A 132 1.50 1.51 14.76
CA ASN A 132 0.41 1.53 15.74
C ASN A 132 -0.44 2.83 15.72
N ASN A 133 -0.62 3.43 14.53
CA ASN A 133 -1.43 4.64 14.36
C ASN A 133 -2.92 4.27 14.28
N VAL A 134 -3.59 4.22 15.43
CA VAL A 134 -5.00 3.79 15.53
C VAL A 134 -5.96 4.69 14.76
N PRO A 135 -5.87 6.04 14.81
CA PRO A 135 -6.73 6.89 13.99
C PRO A 135 -6.62 6.62 12.49
N LEU A 136 -5.39 6.46 11.98
CA LEU A 136 -5.17 6.14 10.57
C LEU A 136 -5.66 4.73 10.24
N PHE A 137 -5.46 3.76 11.14
CA PHE A 137 -5.98 2.40 10.99
C PHE A 137 -7.51 2.39 10.88
N HIS A 138 -8.20 3.15 11.74
CA HIS A 138 -9.66 3.29 11.70
C HIS A 138 -10.11 3.90 10.38
N LYS A 139 -9.52 5.04 9.98
CA LYS A 139 -9.83 5.70 8.70
C LYS A 139 -9.67 4.76 7.50
N CYS A 140 -8.52 4.07 7.41
CA CYS A 140 -8.25 3.21 6.26
C CYS A 140 -9.19 2.00 6.20
N ASN A 141 -9.58 1.41 7.35
CA ASN A 141 -10.57 0.32 7.36
C ASN A 141 -11.97 0.82 6.94
N SER A 142 -12.32 2.05 7.32
CA SER A 142 -13.57 2.70 6.89
C SER A 142 -13.60 2.88 5.37
N GLU A 143 -12.52 3.40 4.77
CA GLU A 143 -12.39 3.61 3.32
C GLU A 143 -12.28 2.27 2.56
N MET A 144 -11.60 1.27 3.12
CA MET A 144 -11.52 -0.07 2.52
C MET A 144 -12.91 -0.73 2.40
N ALA A 145 -13.83 -0.44 3.33
CA ALA A 145 -15.21 -0.92 3.24
C ALA A 145 -15.90 -0.44 1.97
N ASP A 146 -15.68 0.84 1.58
CA ASP A 146 -16.23 1.41 0.34
C ASP A 146 -15.77 0.60 -0.87
N LEU A 147 -14.49 0.24 -0.92
CA LEU A 147 -13.91 -0.57 -2.00
C LEU A 147 -14.51 -1.98 -2.05
N PHE A 148 -14.73 -2.61 -0.90
CA PHE A 148 -15.38 -3.92 -0.88
C PHE A 148 -16.85 -3.86 -1.31
N PHE A 149 -17.56 -2.76 -1.04
CA PHE A 149 -18.90 -2.56 -1.61
C PHE A 149 -18.85 -2.33 -3.13
N ALA A 150 -17.84 -1.61 -3.63
CA ALA A 150 -17.67 -1.32 -5.04
C ALA A 150 -17.30 -2.57 -5.88
N TYR A 151 -16.51 -3.49 -5.33
CA TYR A 151 -15.93 -4.63 -6.06
C TYR A 151 -16.43 -6.00 -5.55
N ASP A 152 -17.69 -6.08 -5.14
CA ASP A 152 -18.39 -7.33 -4.77
C ASP A 152 -17.79 -8.13 -3.59
N GLY A 153 -17.02 -7.47 -2.72
CA GLY A 153 -16.48 -8.01 -1.48
C GLY A 153 -17.48 -8.02 -0.32
N GLN A 154 -18.75 -8.41 -0.57
CA GLN A 154 -19.88 -8.16 0.33
C GLN A 154 -19.68 -8.62 1.78
N ASN A 155 -19.01 -9.76 2.01
CA ASN A 155 -18.72 -10.23 3.36
C ASN A 155 -17.78 -9.27 4.10
N TYR A 156 -16.65 -8.93 3.48
CA TYR A 156 -15.68 -7.99 4.05
C TYR A 156 -16.26 -6.58 4.19
N ALA A 157 -17.06 -6.15 3.22
CA ALA A 157 -17.75 -4.87 3.24
C ALA A 157 -18.62 -4.71 4.49
N ARG A 158 -19.43 -5.73 4.81
CA ARG A 158 -20.32 -5.73 5.99
C ARG A 158 -19.54 -5.77 7.31
N TYR A 159 -18.52 -6.63 7.39
CA TYR A 159 -17.69 -6.71 8.60
C TYR A 159 -16.95 -5.41 8.87
N LEU A 160 -16.35 -4.80 7.84
CA LEU A 160 -15.64 -3.53 8.00
C LEU A 160 -16.58 -2.36 8.29
N ALA A 161 -17.78 -2.32 7.69
CA ALA A 161 -18.78 -1.31 8.02
C ALA A 161 -19.23 -1.41 9.48
N TRP A 162 -19.45 -2.62 10.00
CA TRP A 162 -19.73 -2.82 11.43
C TRP A 162 -18.53 -2.42 12.30
N PHE A 163 -17.32 -2.82 11.92
CA PHE A 163 -16.09 -2.52 12.65
C PHE A 163 -15.82 -1.01 12.71
N ASP A 164 -16.08 -0.29 11.63
CA ASP A 164 -16.01 1.18 11.55
C ASP A 164 -16.97 1.84 12.55
N VAL A 165 -18.23 1.41 12.58
CA VAL A 165 -19.22 1.89 13.54
C VAL A 165 -18.81 1.55 14.98
N PHE A 166 -18.28 0.34 15.19
CA PHE A 166 -17.77 -0.08 16.50
C PHE A 166 -16.62 0.80 16.97
N LEU A 167 -15.60 1.04 16.15
CA LEU A 167 -14.45 1.90 16.49
C LEU A 167 -14.86 3.35 16.71
N THR A 168 -15.79 3.87 15.90
CA THR A 168 -16.36 5.21 16.08
C THR A 168 -17.02 5.37 17.45
N ASN A 169 -17.68 4.32 17.94
CA ASN A 169 -18.38 4.31 19.22
C ASN A 169 -17.59 3.62 20.35
N LEU A 170 -16.29 3.39 20.15
CA LEU A 170 -15.49 2.60 21.08
C LEU A 170 -15.48 3.23 22.46
N GLU A 171 -15.29 4.54 22.55
CA GLU A 171 -15.19 5.24 23.84
C GLU A 171 -16.52 5.30 24.60
N LEU A 172 -17.65 5.21 23.88
CA LEU A 172 -18.98 5.15 24.48
C LEU A 172 -19.30 3.75 25.02
N SER A 173 -18.92 2.71 24.27
CA SER A 173 -19.20 1.32 24.63
C SER A 173 -18.18 0.73 25.62
N HIS A 174 -16.92 1.15 25.50
CA HIS A 174 -15.77 0.67 26.27
C HIS A 174 -14.84 1.86 26.58
N PRO A 175 -15.16 2.69 27.59
CA PRO A 175 -14.31 3.81 28.00
C PRO A 175 -12.87 3.37 28.27
N GLY A 176 -11.88 4.10 27.74
CA GLY A 176 -10.46 3.74 27.77
C GLY A 176 -10.03 2.74 26.68
N GLY A 177 -10.94 2.33 25.79
CA GLY A 177 -10.64 1.44 24.67
C GLY A 177 -9.63 2.06 23.70
N TRP A 178 -9.76 3.36 23.40
CA TRP A 178 -8.81 4.06 22.55
C TRP A 178 -7.38 4.07 23.11
N ASP A 179 -7.25 4.29 24.42
CA ASP A 179 -5.96 4.26 25.12
C ASP A 179 -5.31 2.87 25.04
N LEU A 180 -6.11 1.81 25.17
CA LEU A 180 -5.62 0.44 25.08
C LEU A 180 -5.14 0.10 23.67
N LEU A 181 -5.90 0.48 22.63
CA LEU A 181 -5.49 0.29 21.24
C LEU A 181 -4.18 1.05 20.94
N SER A 182 -4.10 2.29 21.41
CA SER A 182 -2.95 3.19 21.17
C SER A 182 -1.67 2.71 21.85
N LYS A 183 -1.78 1.85 22.87
CA LYS A 183 -0.64 1.22 23.57
C LYS A 183 -0.07 -0.03 22.88
N GLY A 184 -0.63 -0.44 21.73
CA GLY A 184 -0.07 -1.54 20.93
C GLY A 184 -1.02 -2.71 20.68
N ALA A 185 -2.34 -2.54 20.83
CA ALA A 185 -3.25 -3.68 20.69
C ALA A 185 -3.61 -4.00 19.23
N ILE A 186 -3.31 -3.13 18.26
CA ILE A 186 -3.60 -3.41 16.83
C ILE A 186 -2.46 -4.16 16.11
N ALA A 187 -1.25 -4.18 16.67
CA ALA A 187 -0.09 -4.79 16.05
C ALA A 187 0.87 -5.39 17.07
N VAL A 188 1.57 -6.46 16.68
CA VAL A 188 2.57 -7.14 17.50
C VAL A 188 3.93 -7.10 16.80
N ALA A 189 4.99 -6.95 17.58
CA ALA A 189 6.35 -6.93 17.09
C ALA A 189 7.02 -8.28 17.39
N ARG A 190 7.74 -8.82 16.40
CA ARG A 190 8.64 -9.99 16.60
C ARG A 190 10.08 -9.59 16.91
N SER A 191 10.42 -8.32 16.72
CA SER A 191 11.72 -7.74 17.03
C SER A 191 11.52 -6.28 17.45
N LEU A 192 12.52 -5.69 18.11
CA LEU A 192 12.51 -4.28 18.53
C LEU A 192 12.90 -3.32 17.39
N ILE A 193 13.00 -3.81 16.15
CA ILE A 193 13.35 -3.01 14.99
C ILE A 193 12.14 -2.14 14.61
N SER A 194 12.38 -0.84 14.39
CA SER A 194 11.33 0.07 13.94
C SER A 194 10.69 -0.42 12.63
N GLY A 195 9.35 -0.40 12.56
CA GLY A 195 8.60 -0.89 11.40
C GLY A 195 8.43 -2.42 11.32
N ALA A 196 8.88 -3.17 12.33
CA ALA A 196 8.70 -4.63 12.41
C ALA A 196 7.33 -5.07 12.98
N LEU A 197 6.49 -4.11 13.39
CA LEU A 197 5.11 -4.37 13.80
C LEU A 197 4.31 -4.97 12.65
N ALA A 198 3.54 -6.01 12.97
CA ALA A 198 2.64 -6.67 12.03
C ALA A 198 1.29 -6.92 12.69
N ALA A 199 0.24 -7.07 11.88
CA ALA A 199 -1.08 -7.40 12.38
C ALA A 199 -1.03 -8.69 13.22
N VAL A 200 -1.81 -8.71 14.31
CA VAL A 200 -1.84 -9.84 15.26
C VAL A 200 -2.16 -11.15 14.55
N ASP A 201 -3.22 -11.14 13.74
CA ASP A 201 -3.68 -12.31 12.99
C ASP A 201 -2.60 -12.84 12.04
N LYS A 202 -2.00 -11.97 11.22
CA LYS A 202 -0.88 -12.34 10.36
C LYS A 202 0.28 -12.95 11.15
N THR A 203 0.60 -12.38 12.30
CA THR A 203 1.69 -12.89 13.15
C THR A 203 1.33 -14.25 13.73
N MET A 204 0.09 -14.43 14.16
CA MET A 204 -0.42 -15.72 14.61
C MET A 204 -0.37 -16.76 13.49
N GLU A 205 -0.93 -16.47 12.32
CA GLU A 205 -0.94 -17.36 11.15
C GLU A 205 0.48 -17.75 10.74
N GLU A 206 1.38 -16.78 10.58
CA GLU A 206 2.78 -17.06 10.23
C GLU A 206 3.48 -17.90 11.31
N THR A 207 3.15 -17.70 12.58
CA THR A 207 3.72 -18.47 13.69
C THR A 207 3.18 -19.90 13.68
N PHE A 208 1.86 -20.09 13.62
CA PHE A 208 1.23 -21.40 13.55
C PHE A 208 1.63 -22.17 12.29
N MET A 209 1.62 -21.54 11.12
CA MET A 209 2.02 -22.15 9.86
C MET A 209 3.51 -22.52 9.83
N LYS A 210 4.38 -21.72 10.47
CA LYS A 210 5.80 -22.09 10.66
C LYS A 210 5.94 -23.36 11.47
N PHE A 211 5.12 -23.56 12.51
CA PHE A 211 5.11 -24.80 13.27
C PHE A 211 4.51 -25.98 12.49
N ALA A 212 3.44 -25.75 11.72
CA ALA A 212 2.78 -26.79 10.94
C ALA A 212 3.59 -27.28 9.72
N LYS A 213 4.38 -26.41 9.08
CA LYS A 213 5.23 -26.74 7.92
C LYS A 213 6.55 -27.45 8.29
N MET A 214 6.78 -27.80 9.56
CA MET A 214 7.97 -28.55 9.99
C MET A 214 7.93 -30.06 9.67
N PHE A 215 6.91 -30.53 8.94
CA PHE A 215 6.69 -31.94 8.57
C PHE A 215 7.27 -32.36 7.21
N ASP A 216 8.31 -31.70 6.72
CA ASP A 216 9.00 -32.14 5.49
C ASP A 216 10.45 -32.58 5.78
N THR A 217 10.91 -33.54 5.00
CA THR A 217 12.11 -34.41 5.07
C THR A 217 13.42 -33.74 5.53
N TYR A 218 13.54 -32.42 5.39
CA TYR A 218 14.66 -31.60 5.88
C TYR A 218 14.80 -31.55 7.41
N THR A 219 13.73 -31.85 8.17
CA THR A 219 13.73 -31.82 9.64
C THR A 219 14.19 -33.10 10.32
N CYS A 220 14.35 -34.22 9.60
CA CYS A 220 14.92 -35.44 10.18
C CYS A 220 16.38 -35.24 10.65
N PHE A 221 17.07 -34.22 10.13
CA PHE A 221 18.45 -33.88 10.48
C PHE A 221 18.64 -32.48 11.08
N CYS A 222 17.62 -31.62 11.10
CA CYS A 222 17.74 -30.25 11.61
C CYS A 222 16.74 -29.96 12.72
N ARG A 223 17.24 -29.58 13.91
CA ARG A 223 16.44 -29.17 15.08
C ARG A 223 15.43 -28.06 14.70
N THR A 224 14.38 -27.93 15.51
CA THR A 224 13.27 -26.96 15.33
C THR A 224 13.79 -25.55 15.01
N ALA A 225 13.01 -24.77 14.26
CA ALA A 225 13.40 -23.42 13.85
C ALA A 225 13.77 -22.51 15.03
N SER A 226 13.14 -22.68 16.20
CA SER A 226 13.49 -21.93 17.42
C SER A 226 14.89 -22.29 17.93
N THR A 227 15.26 -23.57 17.94
CA THR A 227 16.59 -24.00 18.36
C THR A 227 17.67 -23.52 17.39
N ARG A 228 17.37 -23.43 16.08
CA ARG A 228 18.29 -22.82 15.11
C ARG A 228 18.47 -21.32 15.33
N GLY A 229 17.38 -20.62 15.67
CA GLY A 229 17.44 -19.20 16.07
C GLY A 229 18.34 -18.99 17.29
N GLN A 230 18.16 -19.82 18.33
CA GLN A 230 19.01 -19.79 19.53
C GLN A 230 20.48 -20.07 19.23
N PHE A 231 20.79 -21.04 18.37
CA PHE A 231 22.17 -21.29 17.96
C PHE A 231 22.76 -20.14 17.15
N PHE A 232 21.97 -19.54 16.27
CA PHE A 232 22.43 -18.39 15.49
C PHE A 232 22.68 -17.19 16.38
N GLU A 233 21.79 -16.89 17.34
CA GLU A 233 21.99 -15.85 18.35
C GLU A 233 23.22 -16.11 19.21
N GLN A 234 23.39 -17.32 19.74
CA GLN A 234 24.57 -17.71 20.51
C GLN A 234 25.86 -17.64 19.67
N LEU A 235 25.79 -17.96 18.37
CA LEU A 235 26.94 -17.90 17.48
C LEU A 235 27.31 -16.45 17.13
N LEU A 236 26.32 -15.59 16.91
CA LEU A 236 26.52 -14.14 16.83
C LEU A 236 27.15 -13.60 18.11
N GLU A 237 26.70 -14.07 19.28
CA GLU A 237 27.25 -13.67 20.58
C GLU A 237 28.69 -14.14 20.78
N MET A 238 28.98 -15.41 20.50
CA MET A 238 30.34 -15.94 20.53
C MET A 238 31.28 -15.22 19.55
N CYS A 239 30.77 -14.75 18.42
CA CYS A 239 31.54 -13.99 17.45
C CYS A 239 31.62 -12.48 17.77
N GLY A 240 31.08 -12.01 18.89
CA GLY A 240 31.06 -10.59 19.26
C GLY A 240 30.19 -9.73 18.35
N MET A 241 29.28 -10.36 17.59
CA MET A 241 28.36 -9.73 16.65
C MET A 241 26.94 -9.55 17.24
N SER A 242 26.69 -10.04 18.46
CA SER A 242 25.38 -9.91 19.13
C SER A 242 25.07 -8.50 19.62
N SER A 243 26.07 -7.62 19.65
CA SER A 243 25.92 -6.25 20.16
C SER A 243 27.15 -5.44 19.79
N ASN A 244 27.34 -5.16 18.51
CA ASN A 244 28.21 -4.08 18.13
C ASN A 244 27.33 -2.83 17.93
N PRO A 245 27.30 -1.89 18.90
CA PRO A 245 26.53 -0.65 18.76
C PRO A 245 26.98 0.19 17.55
N ASP A 246 28.19 -0.07 17.02
CA ASP A 246 28.74 0.52 15.80
C ASP A 246 28.54 -0.34 14.54
N SER A 247 27.91 -1.53 14.64
CA SER A 247 27.49 -2.26 13.45
C SER A 247 26.18 -1.69 12.93
N SER A 248 26.26 -1.01 11.79
CA SER A 248 25.12 -0.48 11.05
C SER A 248 24.06 -1.52 10.62
N SER A 249 24.26 -2.80 10.91
CA SER A 249 23.33 -3.90 10.61
C SER A 249 22.41 -4.30 11.78
N GLY A 250 22.71 -3.88 13.01
CA GLY A 250 21.95 -4.23 14.21
C GLY A 250 20.87 -3.20 14.55
N GLY A 251 19.89 -2.95 13.67
CA GLY A 251 18.79 -2.04 14.01
C GLY A 251 17.96 -1.48 12.86
N MET A 252 18.38 -1.69 11.62
CA MET A 252 17.64 -1.18 10.45
C MET A 252 16.74 -2.27 9.84
N HIS A 253 15.54 -1.87 9.45
CA HIS A 253 14.62 -2.75 8.74
C HIS A 253 15.22 -3.11 7.37
N ARG A 254 15.12 -4.38 6.95
CA ARG A 254 15.69 -4.88 5.68
C ARG A 254 15.34 -4.02 4.44
N GLU A 255 14.12 -3.47 4.41
CA GLU A 255 13.68 -2.59 3.31
C GLU A 255 14.51 -1.30 3.18
N LEU A 256 15.25 -0.89 4.21
CA LEU A 256 16.14 0.28 4.22
C LEU A 256 17.58 -0.07 3.81
N GLU A 257 17.89 -1.34 3.55
CA GLU A 257 19.21 -1.72 3.06
C GLU A 257 19.44 -1.20 1.64
N LYS A 258 20.61 -0.61 1.39
CA LYS A 258 20.98 -0.05 0.07
C LYS A 258 20.76 -1.03 -1.09
N ALA A 259 21.02 -2.32 -0.87
CA ALA A 259 20.80 -3.36 -1.86
C ALA A 259 19.30 -3.52 -2.22
N GLU A 260 18.41 -3.51 -1.22
CA GLU A 260 16.96 -3.62 -1.46
C GLU A 260 16.39 -2.34 -2.07
N ILE A 261 16.90 -1.16 -1.67
CA ILE A 261 16.57 0.13 -2.31
C ILE A 261 16.96 0.11 -3.78
N THR A 262 18.20 -0.27 -4.10
CA THR A 262 18.71 -0.33 -5.49
C THR A 262 17.89 -1.30 -6.34
N LYS A 263 17.54 -2.45 -5.78
CA LYS A 263 16.70 -3.45 -6.45
C LYS A 263 15.28 -2.94 -6.69
N SER A 264 14.71 -2.23 -5.72
CA SER A 264 13.37 -1.63 -5.83
C SER A 264 13.34 -0.52 -6.86
N GLU A 265 14.35 0.37 -6.86
CA GLU A 265 14.51 1.42 -7.86
C GLU A 265 14.61 0.82 -9.27
N ALA A 266 15.44 -0.21 -9.46
CA ALA A 266 15.53 -0.90 -10.74
C ALA A 266 14.19 -1.52 -11.19
N ALA A 267 13.32 -1.93 -10.25
CA ALA A 267 11.99 -2.42 -10.55
C ALA A 267 11.03 -1.30 -10.97
N VAL A 268 11.06 -0.17 -10.27
CA VAL A 268 10.30 1.05 -10.62
C VAL A 268 10.65 1.52 -12.02
N GLN A 269 11.95 1.61 -12.35
CA GLN A 269 12.41 2.03 -13.68
C GLN A 269 11.93 1.09 -14.80
N ARG A 270 11.84 -0.22 -14.55
CA ARG A 270 11.26 -1.17 -15.53
C ARG A 270 9.76 -0.94 -15.73
N VAL A 271 9.02 -0.59 -14.68
CA VAL A 271 7.59 -0.27 -14.78
C VAL A 271 7.39 1.05 -15.52
N MET A 272 8.14 2.11 -15.19
CA MET A 272 8.08 3.38 -15.91
C MET A 272 8.36 3.18 -17.40
N LYS A 273 9.39 2.39 -17.74
CA LYS A 273 9.67 2.01 -19.13
C LYS A 273 8.51 1.27 -19.78
N ALA A 274 7.84 0.35 -19.07
CA ALA A 274 6.68 -0.35 -19.62
C ALA A 274 5.53 0.62 -19.96
N PHE A 275 5.25 1.60 -19.09
CA PHE A 275 4.22 2.63 -19.33
C PHE A 275 4.54 3.56 -20.49
N THR A 276 5.81 3.90 -20.72
CA THR A 276 6.20 4.90 -21.72
C THR A 276 6.61 4.31 -23.05
N SER A 277 7.18 3.09 -23.06
CA SER A 277 7.79 2.49 -24.25
C SER A 277 7.00 1.32 -24.83
N CYS A 278 6.21 0.61 -24.01
CA CYS A 278 5.50 -0.61 -24.45
C CYS A 278 3.99 -0.43 -24.49
N PHE A 279 3.44 0.37 -23.58
CA PHE A 279 2.01 0.60 -23.42
C PHE A 279 1.66 2.07 -23.56
N MET A 280 0.36 2.36 -23.53
CA MET A 280 -0.12 3.75 -23.51
C MET A 280 0.07 4.34 -22.11
N ASN A 281 0.79 5.46 -22.00
CA ASN A 281 0.91 6.18 -20.73
C ASN A 281 -0.48 6.73 -20.33
N PRO A 282 -1.03 6.34 -19.15
CA PRO A 282 -2.36 6.77 -18.73
C PRO A 282 -2.50 8.28 -18.52
N TRP A 283 -1.39 9.00 -18.33
CA TRP A 283 -1.35 10.44 -18.09
C TRP A 283 -1.31 11.27 -19.38
N CYS A 284 -0.94 10.66 -20.51
CA CYS A 284 -0.68 11.36 -21.78
C CYS A 284 -1.61 10.89 -22.91
N VAL A 285 -2.82 10.40 -22.59
CA VAL A 285 -3.77 9.93 -23.60
C VAL A 285 -4.33 11.10 -24.42
N PRO A 286 -4.19 11.12 -25.76
CA PRO A 286 -4.63 12.27 -26.57
C PRO A 286 -6.14 12.50 -26.56
N ASP A 287 -6.93 11.42 -26.62
CA ASP A 287 -8.39 11.52 -26.51
C ASP A 287 -8.83 11.48 -25.04
N LYS A 288 -9.21 12.64 -24.52
CA LYS A 288 -9.67 12.81 -23.14
C LYS A 288 -11.12 12.32 -22.92
N THR A 289 -11.88 12.10 -23.99
CA THR A 289 -13.33 11.85 -23.92
C THR A 289 -13.71 10.38 -23.72
N ARG A 290 -12.82 9.46 -24.08
CA ARG A 290 -13.04 8.02 -23.93
C ARG A 290 -12.06 7.41 -22.95
N LEU A 291 -12.49 6.33 -22.29
CA LEU A 291 -11.59 5.50 -21.51
C LEU A 291 -10.82 4.54 -22.43
N TYR A 292 -9.52 4.40 -22.21
CA TYR A 292 -8.64 3.50 -22.95
C TYR A 292 -8.09 2.37 -22.09
N ASN A 293 -7.99 1.17 -22.68
CA ASN A 293 -7.17 0.09 -22.13
C ASN A 293 -5.73 0.32 -22.58
N ILE A 294 -4.83 0.58 -21.62
CA ILE A 294 -3.45 0.96 -21.91
C ILE A 294 -2.60 -0.14 -22.56
N ALA A 295 -2.98 -1.42 -22.38
CA ALA A 295 -2.26 -2.54 -22.99
C ALA A 295 -2.62 -2.71 -24.47
N SER A 296 -3.91 -2.59 -24.80
CA SER A 296 -4.39 -2.72 -26.18
C SER A 296 -4.34 -1.41 -26.98
N GLY A 297 -4.31 -0.27 -26.29
CA GLY A 297 -4.52 1.06 -26.89
C GLY A 297 -5.93 1.29 -27.46
N ALA A 298 -6.86 0.36 -27.25
CA ALA A 298 -8.22 0.46 -27.74
C ALA A 298 -9.14 1.12 -26.70
N PRO A 299 -10.14 1.90 -27.15
CA PRO A 299 -11.10 2.49 -26.25
C PRO A 299 -12.11 1.45 -25.76
N VAL A 300 -12.50 1.56 -24.50
CA VAL A 300 -13.41 0.62 -23.83
C VAL A 300 -14.86 0.90 -24.24
N THR A 301 -15.73 -0.08 -24.05
CA THR A 301 -17.19 0.09 -24.22
C THR A 301 -17.74 1.07 -23.19
N ARG A 302 -18.85 1.74 -23.54
CA ARG A 302 -19.47 2.74 -22.66
C ARG A 302 -20.00 2.14 -21.35
N GLU A 303 -20.45 0.90 -21.38
CA GLU A 303 -20.94 0.18 -20.20
C GLU A 303 -19.82 0.02 -19.17
N VAL A 304 -18.68 -0.53 -19.58
CA VAL A 304 -17.51 -0.70 -18.70
C VAL A 304 -16.96 0.64 -18.25
N GLU A 305 -16.92 1.64 -19.14
CA GLU A 305 -16.48 2.99 -18.78
C GLU A 305 -17.32 3.59 -17.64
N VAL A 306 -18.64 3.50 -17.71
CA VAL A 306 -19.53 4.02 -16.67
C VAL A 306 -19.37 3.23 -15.37
N ASP A 307 -19.22 1.92 -15.46
CA ASP A 307 -19.05 1.03 -14.32
C ASP A 307 -17.77 1.35 -13.53
N VAL A 308 -16.61 1.35 -14.20
CA VAL A 308 -15.32 1.53 -13.50
C VAL A 308 -15.11 2.94 -12.97
N LEU A 309 -15.61 3.98 -13.66
CA LEU A 309 -15.46 5.37 -13.22
C LEU A 309 -16.41 5.74 -12.08
N ARG A 310 -17.49 4.98 -11.88
CA ARG A 310 -18.44 5.20 -10.78
C ARG A 310 -18.25 4.26 -9.60
N ALA A 311 -17.39 3.25 -9.73
CA ALA A 311 -17.19 2.20 -8.72
C ALA A 311 -17.00 2.77 -7.30
N ASP A 312 -16.07 3.70 -7.11
CA ASP A 312 -15.77 4.26 -5.78
C ASP A 312 -16.97 5.01 -5.18
N ALA A 313 -17.66 5.82 -5.99
CA ALA A 313 -18.85 6.55 -5.56
C ALA A 313 -20.00 5.61 -5.20
N LEU A 314 -20.21 4.57 -6.01
CA LEU A 314 -21.21 3.53 -5.75
C LEU A 314 -20.89 2.75 -4.48
N GLY A 315 -19.62 2.40 -4.26
CA GLY A 315 -19.18 1.73 -3.04
C GLY A 315 -19.54 2.51 -1.77
N LYS A 316 -19.26 3.81 -1.78
CA LYS A 316 -19.61 4.72 -0.68
C LYS A 316 -21.13 4.85 -0.48
N GLU A 317 -21.90 5.04 -1.55
CA GLU A 317 -23.37 5.10 -1.48
C GLU A 317 -23.97 3.81 -0.90
N MET A 318 -23.42 2.65 -1.29
CA MET A 318 -23.86 1.34 -0.82
C MET A 318 -23.50 1.12 0.66
N LYS A 319 -22.33 1.55 1.10
CA LYS A 319 -21.96 1.54 2.53
C LYS A 319 -22.89 2.41 3.35
N ASP A 320 -23.13 3.66 2.93
CA ASP A 320 -24.01 4.59 3.64
C ASP A 320 -25.43 4.06 3.76
N ARG A 321 -25.92 3.43 2.69
CA ARG A 321 -27.22 2.75 2.68
C ARG A 321 -27.23 1.59 3.68
N PHE A 322 -26.22 0.72 3.65
CA PHE A 322 -26.11 -0.41 4.56
C PHE A 322 -26.08 0.02 6.03
N ILE A 323 -25.31 1.07 6.36
CA ILE A 323 -25.26 1.61 7.73
C ILE A 323 -26.65 2.08 8.17
N LYS A 324 -27.34 2.86 7.33
CA LYS A 324 -28.69 3.39 7.64
C LYS A 324 -29.73 2.29 7.79
N GLU A 325 -29.77 1.34 6.85
CA GLU A 325 -30.84 0.33 6.76
C GLU A 325 -30.61 -0.89 7.65
N ARG A 326 -29.37 -1.17 8.08
CA ARG A 326 -29.06 -2.42 8.79
C ARG A 326 -28.36 -2.23 10.13
N LEU A 327 -27.61 -1.15 10.31
CA LEU A 327 -26.89 -0.89 11.57
C LEU A 327 -27.61 0.13 12.46
N GLN A 328 -28.33 1.10 11.88
CA GLN A 328 -29.10 2.11 12.63
C GLN A 328 -30.54 1.68 12.93
N SER A 329 -31.24 1.09 11.96
CA SER A 329 -32.46 0.34 12.22
C SER A 329 -32.07 -0.98 12.89
N ARG A 330 -32.55 -1.20 14.11
CA ARG A 330 -32.26 -2.36 14.99
C ARG A 330 -32.73 -3.73 14.43
N GLU A 331 -32.49 -4.05 13.17
CA GLU A 331 -32.86 -5.35 12.57
C GLU A 331 -31.86 -6.48 12.86
N LEU A 332 -30.75 -6.20 13.54
CA LEU A 332 -29.71 -7.20 13.85
C LEU A 332 -29.18 -7.04 15.29
N LEU A 333 -30.08 -7.15 16.27
CA LEU A 333 -29.75 -7.58 17.64
C LEU A 333 -30.63 -8.77 18.03
#